data_AF-A0A2E6BPA2-F1
#
_entry.id   AF-A0A2E6BPA2-F1
#
_cell.length_a   1.000
_cell.length_b   1.000
_cell.length_c   1.000
_cell.angle_alpha   90.00
_cell.angle_beta   90.00
_cell.angle_gamma   90.00
#
_symmetry.space_group_name_H-M   'P 1'
#
loop_
_entity.id
_entity.type
_entity.pdbx_description
1 polymer ?
#
loop_
_entity_poly.entity_id
_entity_poly.type
_entity_poly.pdbx_seq_one_letter_code
_entity_poly.pdbx_strand_id
1 'polypeptide(L)'
;MRVCPLPDLQFEKLFVAMRSLLLKNLDRMEVSPELIYFLSTLSIHCFTNEYVYIEKDEETRLISELQAKISETVAQSEQPEAIKVLCLASYRPLHQYNWCHKLECLDNLEEVKKRLIEEPLFEKMIAKDIPVLEEISDHVSLKVREQYEENPYPRWVKLGVSITAKSIAAVCDELKLRLHFKNIKNVTATLILVAGCGRGSTR
;
A
#
# COMPACT_ATOMS: atom_id res chain seq x y z
N MET A 1 0.07 1.88 -11.68
CA MET A 1 -0.90 2.40 -10.68
C MET A 1 -1.17 1.39 -9.57
N ARG A 2 -1.65 0.16 -9.84
CA ARG A 2 -1.98 -0.82 -8.78
C ARG A 2 -0.78 -1.51 -8.12
N VAL A 3 0.38 -1.55 -8.80
CA VAL A 3 1.54 -2.37 -8.42
C VAL A 3 2.77 -1.54 -8.01
N CYS A 4 2.84 -0.30 -8.44
CA CYS A 4 3.90 0.61 -8.03
C CYS A 4 3.39 2.06 -8.04
N PRO A 5 3.97 2.94 -7.20
CA PRO A 5 3.81 4.37 -7.34
C PRO A 5 4.19 4.82 -8.76
N LEU A 6 3.54 5.87 -9.25
CA LEU A 6 3.87 6.53 -10.50
C LEU A 6 4.50 7.87 -10.14
N PRO A 7 5.83 7.94 -10.00
CA PRO A 7 6.52 9.15 -9.56
C PRO A 7 6.63 10.15 -10.72
N ASP A 8 5.49 10.69 -11.14
CA ASP A 8 5.39 11.64 -12.24
C ASP A 8 4.50 12.81 -11.83
N LEU A 9 5.08 14.02 -11.83
CA LEU A 9 4.43 15.23 -11.34
C LEU A 9 3.16 15.60 -12.11
N GLN A 10 3.04 15.24 -13.38
CA GLN A 10 1.83 15.53 -14.16
C GLN A 10 0.70 14.59 -13.73
N PHE A 11 1.00 13.31 -13.56
CA PHE A 11 0.05 12.34 -13.03
C PHE A 11 -0.37 12.65 -11.60
N GLU A 12 0.56 13.03 -10.72
CA GLU A 12 0.22 13.42 -9.34
C GLU A 12 -0.78 14.59 -9.30
N LYS A 13 -0.50 15.67 -10.06
CA LYS A 13 -1.41 16.82 -10.18
C LYS A 13 -2.78 16.40 -10.72
N LEU A 14 -2.79 15.52 -11.72
CA LEU A 14 -4.02 15.00 -12.30
C LEU A 14 -4.82 14.18 -11.28
N PHE A 15 -4.18 13.28 -10.52
CA PHE A 15 -4.87 12.48 -9.52
C PHE A 15 -5.39 13.31 -8.36
N VAL A 16 -4.64 14.30 -7.89
CA VAL A 16 -5.12 15.27 -6.89
C VAL A 16 -6.39 15.97 -7.42
N ALA A 17 -6.35 16.48 -8.65
CA ALA A 17 -7.50 17.15 -9.25
C ALA A 17 -8.72 16.23 -9.42
N MET A 18 -8.51 15.02 -9.95
CA MET A 18 -9.59 14.04 -10.15
C MET A 18 -10.19 13.60 -8.82
N ARG A 19 -9.35 13.29 -7.82
CA ARG A 19 -9.79 12.91 -6.47
C ARG A 19 -10.65 14.00 -5.82
N SER A 20 -10.25 15.26 -6.00
CA SER A 20 -11.01 16.43 -5.53
C SER A 20 -12.37 16.56 -6.22
N LEU A 21 -12.37 16.46 -7.55
CA LEU A 21 -13.58 16.58 -8.37
C LEU A 21 -14.60 15.49 -8.02
N LEU A 22 -14.13 14.25 -7.88
CA LEU A 22 -14.93 13.09 -7.51
C LEU A 22 -15.57 13.27 -6.14
N LEU A 23 -14.79 13.65 -5.12
CA LEU A 23 -15.28 13.88 -3.77
C LEU A 23 -16.41 14.92 -3.74
N LYS A 24 -16.24 16.04 -4.45
CA LYS A 24 -17.21 17.15 -4.48
C LYS A 24 -18.50 16.83 -5.22
N ASN A 25 -18.49 15.85 -6.12
CA ASN A 25 -19.61 15.54 -6.99
C ASN A 25 -20.16 14.12 -6.77
N LEU A 26 -19.71 13.43 -5.73
CA LEU A 26 -19.96 12.01 -5.50
C LEU A 26 -21.45 11.65 -5.51
N ASP A 27 -22.29 12.47 -4.86
CA ASP A 27 -23.74 12.27 -4.78
C ASP A 27 -24.49 12.61 -6.10
N ARG A 28 -23.81 13.22 -7.08
CA ARG A 28 -24.39 13.64 -8.37
C ARG A 28 -23.92 12.80 -9.55
N MET A 29 -22.97 11.89 -9.32
CA MET A 29 -22.40 11.07 -10.38
C MET A 29 -23.26 9.85 -10.66
N GLU A 30 -23.42 9.54 -11.94
CA GLU A 30 -23.96 8.26 -12.37
C GLU A 30 -22.91 7.17 -12.12
N VAL A 31 -23.32 6.10 -11.42
CA VAL A 31 -22.43 4.99 -11.12
C VAL A 31 -22.26 4.13 -12.36
N SER A 32 -21.02 4.06 -12.87
CA SER A 32 -20.66 3.18 -13.97
C SER A 32 -19.56 2.17 -13.57
N PRO A 33 -19.45 1.02 -14.25
CA PRO A 33 -18.35 0.07 -14.03
C PRO A 33 -16.96 0.70 -14.19
N GLU A 34 -16.80 1.64 -15.13
CA GLU A 34 -15.55 2.36 -15.38
C GLU A 34 -15.19 3.28 -14.20
N LEU A 35 -16.19 3.96 -13.63
CA LEU A 35 -15.99 4.79 -12.44
C LEU A 35 -15.56 3.94 -11.24
N ILE A 36 -16.22 2.80 -11.01
CA ILE A 36 -15.84 1.86 -9.96
C ILE A 36 -14.41 1.35 -10.18
N TYR A 37 -14.06 0.96 -11.41
CA TYR A 37 -12.72 0.49 -11.76
C TYR A 37 -11.66 1.57 -11.55
N PHE A 38 -11.97 2.82 -11.93
CA PHE A 38 -11.09 3.96 -11.74
C PHE A 38 -10.85 4.24 -10.25
N LEU A 39 -11.92 4.37 -9.45
CA LEU A 39 -11.83 4.61 -8.01
C LEU A 39 -11.14 3.44 -7.27
N SER A 40 -11.37 2.20 -7.69
CA SER A 40 -10.63 1.03 -7.20
C SER A 40 -9.13 1.15 -7.47
N THR A 41 -8.76 1.57 -8.68
CA THR A 41 -7.36 1.77 -9.05
C THR A 41 -6.74 2.92 -8.27
N LEU A 42 -7.46 4.04 -8.14
CA LEU A 42 -6.99 5.22 -7.43
C LEU A 42 -6.82 4.95 -5.93
N SER A 43 -7.76 4.27 -5.28
CA SER A 43 -7.67 3.92 -3.86
C SER A 43 -6.50 2.97 -3.57
N ILE A 44 -6.31 1.92 -4.38
CA ILE A 44 -5.13 1.04 -4.27
C ILE A 44 -3.84 1.83 -4.48
N HIS A 45 -3.84 2.77 -5.43
CA HIS A 45 -2.68 3.59 -5.71
C HIS A 45 -2.35 4.54 -4.55
N CYS A 46 -3.35 5.22 -3.98
CA CYS A 46 -3.20 6.06 -2.80
C CYS A 46 -2.72 5.26 -1.58
N PHE A 47 -3.22 4.04 -1.41
CA PHE A 47 -2.72 3.15 -0.35
C PHE A 47 -1.25 2.75 -0.58
N THR A 48 -0.88 2.47 -1.83
CA THR A 48 0.48 2.06 -2.20
C THR A 48 1.49 3.20 -2.07
N ASN A 49 1.07 4.45 -2.31
CA ASN A 49 1.91 5.64 -2.19
C ASN A 49 1.80 6.33 -0.81
N GLU A 50 1.22 5.64 0.18
CA GLU A 50 1.09 6.11 1.56
C GLU A 50 0.35 7.45 1.69
N TYR A 51 -0.63 7.68 0.82
CA TYR A 51 -1.49 8.86 0.82
C TYR A 51 -0.71 10.19 0.69
N VAL A 52 0.41 10.19 -0.03
CA VAL A 52 1.30 11.38 -0.23
C VAL A 52 0.61 12.60 -0.87
N TYR A 53 -0.57 12.42 -1.47
CA TYR A 53 -1.29 13.49 -2.16
C TYR A 53 -1.88 14.51 -1.19
N ILE A 54 -1.47 15.77 -1.38
CA ILE A 54 -1.95 16.93 -0.62
C ILE A 54 -3.48 16.96 -0.61
N GLU A 55 -4.02 17.21 0.58
CA GLU A 55 -5.43 17.38 0.86
C GLU A 55 -5.67 18.82 1.31
N LYS A 56 -6.70 19.46 0.78
CA LYS A 56 -7.12 20.80 1.15
C LYS A 56 -8.09 20.74 2.33
N ASP A 57 -8.17 21.81 3.12
CA ASP A 57 -9.07 21.92 4.27
C ASP A 57 -10.55 21.62 3.93
N GLU A 58 -11.00 22.02 2.74
CA GLU A 58 -12.34 21.71 2.24
C GLU A 58 -12.54 20.21 2.05
N GLU A 59 -11.55 19.51 1.49
CA GLU A 59 -11.57 18.05 1.29
C GLU A 59 -11.57 17.34 2.64
N THR A 60 -10.80 17.81 3.62
CA THR A 60 -10.79 17.26 4.99
C THR A 60 -12.18 17.27 5.63
N ARG A 61 -12.92 18.37 5.46
CA ARG A 61 -14.31 18.46 5.95
C ARG A 61 -15.22 17.46 5.25
N LEU A 62 -15.20 17.45 3.91
CA LEU A 62 -16.02 16.54 3.10
C LEU A 62 -15.70 15.05 3.38
N ILE A 63 -14.44 14.70 3.60
CA ILE A 63 -14.04 13.34 3.96
C ILE A 63 -14.50 12.97 5.36
N SER A 64 -14.45 13.90 6.31
CA SER A 64 -14.96 13.66 7.66
C SER A 64 -16.47 13.40 7.64
N GLU A 65 -17.23 14.17 6.85
CA GLU A 65 -18.65 13.96 6.63
C GLU A 65 -18.95 12.62 5.94
N LEU A 66 -18.19 12.27 4.89
CA LEU A 66 -18.31 11.01 4.17
C LEU A 66 -18.04 9.81 5.09
N GLN A 67 -17.00 9.89 5.91
CA GLN A 67 -16.66 8.87 6.91
C GLN A 67 -17.79 8.69 7.93
N ALA A 68 -18.35 9.79 8.44
CA ALA A 68 -19.46 9.73 9.40
C ALA A 68 -20.69 9.05 8.79
N LYS A 69 -21.07 9.42 7.57
CA LYS A 69 -22.19 8.80 6.83
C LYS A 69 -21.98 7.30 6.65
N ILE A 70 -20.80 6.89 6.18
CA ILE A 70 -20.47 5.46 6.01
C ILE A 70 -20.55 4.72 7.35
N SER A 71 -20.01 5.31 8.42
CA SER A 71 -20.05 4.69 9.75
C SER A 71 -21.48 4.54 10.28
N GLU A 72 -22.36 5.52 10.02
CA GLU A 72 -23.77 5.47 10.40
C GLU A 72 -24.53 4.38 9.63
N THR A 73 -24.38 4.34 8.30
CA THR A 73 -24.97 3.30 7.45
C THR A 73 -24.59 1.89 7.92
N VAL A 74 -23.29 1.67 8.17
CA VAL A 74 -22.82 0.36 8.66
C VAL A 74 -23.31 0.07 10.09
N ALA A 75 -23.46 1.08 10.95
CA ALA A 75 -24.02 0.89 12.29
C ALA A 75 -25.50 0.47 12.25
N GLN A 76 -26.24 0.91 11.23
CA GLN A 76 -27.62 0.50 10.95
C GLN A 76 -27.70 -0.88 10.27
N SER A 77 -26.57 -1.60 10.10
CA SER A 77 -26.47 -2.87 9.38
C SER A 77 -26.85 -2.77 7.90
N GLU A 78 -26.75 -1.57 7.32
CA GLU A 78 -26.90 -1.32 5.90
C GLU A 78 -25.53 -1.25 5.22
N GLN A 79 -25.51 -1.37 3.89
CA GLN A 79 -24.28 -1.27 3.10
C GLN A 79 -24.16 0.11 2.45
N PRO A 80 -23.02 0.82 2.66
CA PRO A 80 -22.75 2.05 1.93
C PRO A 80 -22.54 1.76 0.44
N GLU A 81 -22.76 2.76 -0.40
CA GLU A 81 -22.45 2.65 -1.83
C GLU A 81 -20.94 2.42 -2.04
N ALA A 82 -20.58 1.47 -2.90
CA ALA A 82 -19.18 1.12 -3.16
C ALA A 82 -18.34 2.34 -3.58
N ILE A 83 -18.88 3.24 -4.41
CA ILE A 83 -18.17 4.46 -4.83
C ILE A 83 -17.85 5.39 -3.66
N LYS A 84 -18.69 5.43 -2.61
CA LYS A 84 -18.47 6.23 -1.40
C LYS A 84 -17.32 5.67 -0.58
N VAL A 85 -17.30 4.35 -0.42
CA VAL A 85 -16.21 3.63 0.25
C VAL A 85 -14.90 3.78 -0.52
N LEU A 86 -14.91 3.62 -1.84
CA LEU A 86 -13.72 3.76 -2.68
C LEU A 86 -13.19 5.20 -2.71
N CYS A 87 -14.09 6.20 -2.70
CA CYS A 87 -13.71 7.61 -2.58
C CYS A 87 -13.00 7.86 -1.24
N LEU A 88 -13.59 7.43 -0.12
CA LEU A 88 -12.93 7.49 1.20
C LEU A 88 -11.57 6.79 1.19
N ALA A 89 -11.49 5.61 0.58
CA ALA A 89 -10.28 4.80 0.47
C ALA A 89 -9.14 5.48 -0.31
N SER A 90 -9.44 6.50 -1.12
CA SER A 90 -8.44 7.32 -1.82
C SER A 90 -7.82 8.43 -0.95
N TYR A 91 -8.35 8.64 0.27
CA TYR A 91 -7.86 9.61 1.25
C TYR A 91 -7.40 8.96 2.55
N ARG A 92 -8.03 7.86 2.97
CA ARG A 92 -7.77 7.22 4.27
C ARG A 92 -7.69 5.70 4.14
N PRO A 93 -6.85 5.03 4.94
CA PRO A 93 -6.74 3.57 4.96
C PRO A 93 -7.96 2.89 5.60
N LEU A 94 -8.66 2.06 4.82
CA LEU A 94 -9.88 1.40 5.28
C LEU A 94 -9.67 0.50 6.51
N HIS A 95 -8.56 -0.22 6.58
CA HIS A 95 -8.24 -1.13 7.70
C HIS A 95 -8.10 -0.44 9.07
N GLN A 96 -8.05 0.89 9.14
CA GLN A 96 -8.01 1.62 10.41
C GLN A 96 -9.39 1.81 11.05
N TYR A 97 -10.47 1.58 10.29
CA TYR A 97 -11.82 1.71 10.80
C TYR A 97 -12.33 0.39 11.40
N ASN A 98 -12.91 0.46 12.60
CA ASN A 98 -13.46 -0.72 13.28
C ASN A 98 -14.54 -1.45 12.47
N TRP A 99 -15.24 -0.74 11.59
CA TRP A 99 -16.31 -1.27 10.74
C TRP A 99 -15.82 -1.85 9.40
N CYS A 100 -14.51 -1.83 9.10
CA CYS A 100 -13.99 -2.25 7.78
C CYS A 100 -14.36 -3.70 7.39
N HIS A 101 -14.46 -4.60 8.35
CA HIS A 101 -14.84 -6.01 8.12
C HIS A 101 -16.32 -6.19 7.72
N LYS A 102 -17.15 -5.16 7.86
CA LYS A 102 -18.59 -5.19 7.55
C LYS A 102 -18.92 -4.67 6.14
N LEU A 103 -17.90 -4.28 5.35
CA LEU A 103 -18.07 -3.69 4.02
C LEU A 103 -18.28 -4.75 2.94
N GLU A 104 -19.49 -5.32 2.89
CA GLU A 104 -19.90 -6.30 1.87
C GLU A 104 -19.99 -5.67 0.48
N CYS A 105 -20.16 -4.34 0.40
CA CYS A 105 -20.12 -3.60 -0.87
C CYS A 105 -18.80 -3.77 -1.65
N LEU A 106 -17.75 -4.29 -1.02
CA LEU A 106 -16.44 -4.57 -1.63
C LEU A 106 -16.24 -6.06 -2.00
N ASP A 107 -17.21 -6.93 -1.77
CA ASP A 107 -17.05 -8.39 -1.99
C ASP A 107 -16.79 -8.73 -3.47
N ASN A 108 -17.38 -7.96 -4.39
CA ASN A 108 -17.12 -8.09 -5.82
C ASN A 108 -15.83 -7.38 -6.28
N LEU A 109 -15.08 -6.78 -5.37
CA LEU A 109 -13.84 -6.05 -5.62
C LEU A 109 -12.69 -6.71 -4.84
N GLU A 110 -12.47 -8.01 -5.10
CA GLU A 110 -11.53 -8.87 -4.37
C GLU A 110 -10.15 -8.21 -4.16
N GLU A 111 -9.57 -7.62 -5.21
CA GLU A 111 -8.26 -6.96 -5.11
C GLU A 111 -8.29 -5.77 -4.15
N VAL A 112 -9.36 -4.97 -4.16
CA VAL A 112 -9.52 -3.83 -3.24
C VAL A 112 -9.64 -4.32 -1.81
N LYS A 113 -10.53 -5.28 -1.55
CA LYS A 113 -10.76 -5.84 -0.22
C LYS A 113 -9.48 -6.47 0.34
N LYS A 114 -8.80 -7.27 -0.48
CA LYS A 114 -7.53 -7.90 -0.14
C LYS A 114 -6.45 -6.87 0.22
N ARG A 115 -6.20 -5.89 -0.67
CA ARG A 115 -5.10 -4.93 -0.53
C ARG A 115 -5.33 -3.88 0.56
N LEU A 116 -6.57 -3.41 0.72
CA LEU A 116 -6.87 -2.27 1.59
C LEU A 116 -7.33 -2.69 2.99
N ILE A 117 -7.76 -3.95 3.18
CA ILE A 117 -8.34 -4.45 4.44
C ILE A 117 -7.62 -5.72 4.91
N GLU A 118 -7.67 -6.79 4.13
CA GLU A 118 -7.24 -8.12 4.60
C GLU A 118 -5.73 -8.19 4.84
N GLU A 119 -4.91 -7.79 3.86
CA GLU A 119 -3.45 -7.79 3.97
C GLU A 119 -2.95 -6.92 5.13
N PRO A 120 -3.39 -5.65 5.31
CA PRO A 120 -2.95 -4.84 6.44
C PRO A 120 -3.38 -5.38 7.81
N LEU A 121 -4.57 -5.99 7.91
CA LEU A 121 -5.02 -6.62 9.15
C LEU A 121 -4.19 -7.87 9.46
N PHE A 122 -3.89 -8.68 8.44
CA PHE A 122 -3.06 -9.86 8.56
C PHE A 122 -1.61 -9.50 8.93
N GLU A 123 -1.06 -8.43 8.33
CA GLU A 123 0.24 -7.86 8.67
C GLU A 123 0.31 -7.49 10.16
N LYS A 124 -0.70 -6.75 10.66
CA LYS A 124 -0.79 -6.38 12.10
C LYS A 124 -0.94 -7.58 13.02
N MET A 125 -1.58 -8.66 12.56
CA MET A 125 -1.72 -9.90 13.32
C MET A 125 -0.36 -10.60 13.44
N ILE A 126 0.31 -10.86 12.31
CA ILE A 126 1.62 -11.51 12.28
C ILE A 126 2.67 -10.70 13.04
N ALA A 127 2.64 -9.37 12.93
CA ALA A 127 3.61 -8.50 13.60
C ALA A 127 3.70 -8.73 15.11
N LYS A 128 2.61 -9.19 15.76
CA LYS A 128 2.58 -9.52 17.20
C LYS A 128 3.33 -10.81 17.54
N ASP A 129 3.43 -11.71 16.58
CA ASP A 129 4.05 -13.03 16.75
C ASP A 129 5.54 -13.04 16.33
N ILE A 130 6.04 -11.91 15.80
CA ILE A 130 7.46 -11.78 15.44
C ILE A 130 8.28 -11.67 16.73
N PRO A 131 9.19 -12.62 17.01
CA PRO A 131 9.99 -12.60 18.22
C PRO A 131 10.95 -11.41 18.22
N VAL A 132 10.96 -10.67 19.33
CA VAL A 132 11.95 -9.62 19.59
C VAL A 132 13.19 -10.31 20.19
N LEU A 133 14.35 -10.16 19.53
CA LEU A 133 15.60 -10.77 19.99
C LEU A 133 16.12 -10.12 21.27
N GLU A 134 16.16 -8.79 21.30
CA GLU A 134 16.57 -7.98 22.45
C GLU A 134 15.75 -6.68 22.48
N GLU A 135 15.45 -6.18 23.68
CA GLU A 135 14.82 -4.87 23.83
C GLU A 135 15.80 -3.76 23.44
N ILE A 136 15.33 -2.85 22.58
CA ILE A 136 16.09 -1.66 22.19
C ILE A 136 16.06 -0.68 23.37
N SER A 137 17.20 -0.48 24.02
CA SER A 137 17.36 0.45 25.15
C SER A 137 18.12 1.74 24.77
N ASP A 138 18.84 1.72 23.65
CA ASP A 138 19.57 2.89 23.16
C ASP A 138 18.60 3.97 22.65
N HIS A 139 18.72 5.18 23.20
CA HIS A 139 17.83 6.30 22.90
C HIS A 139 17.87 6.70 21.42
N VAL A 140 19.03 6.62 20.75
CA VAL A 140 19.13 6.92 19.32
C VAL A 140 18.33 5.88 18.52
N SER A 141 18.50 4.61 18.86
CA SER A 141 17.81 3.49 18.22
C SER A 141 16.29 3.53 18.42
N LEU A 142 15.81 3.93 19.61
CA LEU A 142 14.39 4.16 19.88
C LEU A 142 13.83 5.27 19.00
N LYS A 143 14.52 6.42 18.91
CA LYS A 143 14.10 7.54 18.06
C LYS A 143 14.10 7.18 16.57
N VAL A 144 15.12 6.44 16.11
CA VAL A 144 15.18 5.93 14.73
C VAL A 144 14.03 4.97 14.45
N ARG A 145 13.69 4.09 15.41
CA ARG A 145 12.54 3.20 15.29
C ARG A 145 11.23 3.99 15.14
N GLU A 146 10.99 4.97 16.01
CA GLU A 146 9.79 5.80 15.96
C GLU A 146 9.64 6.50 14.61
N GLN A 147 10.72 7.06 14.09
CA GLN A 147 10.74 7.69 12.76
C GLN A 147 10.32 6.72 11.65
N TYR A 148 10.83 5.48 11.66
CA TYR A 148 10.47 4.46 10.66
C TYR A 148 9.06 3.90 10.82
N GLU A 149 8.55 3.87 12.05
CA GLU A 149 7.17 3.42 12.32
C GLU A 149 6.15 4.50 11.95
N GLU A 150 6.51 5.78 12.05
CA GLU A 150 5.70 6.90 11.57
C GLU A 150 5.72 7.02 10.04
N ASN A 151 6.89 6.84 9.41
CA ASN A 151 7.09 6.95 7.96
C ASN A 151 7.82 5.71 7.43
N PRO A 152 7.08 4.63 7.08
CA PRO A 152 7.68 3.43 6.54
C PRO A 152 8.42 3.72 5.23
N TYR A 153 9.33 2.82 4.84
CA TYR A 153 9.83 2.85 3.46
C TYR A 153 8.67 2.56 2.48
N PRO A 154 8.72 3.13 1.26
CA PRO A 154 7.69 2.92 0.25
C PRO A 154 7.36 1.44 0.05
N ARG A 155 6.08 1.11 -0.09
CA ARG A 155 5.63 -0.28 -0.31
C ARG A 155 6.00 -0.76 -1.71
N TRP A 156 6.83 -1.81 -1.80
CA TRP A 156 7.19 -2.46 -3.06
C TRP A 156 6.25 -3.64 -3.33
N VAL A 157 5.28 -3.50 -4.23
CA VAL A 157 4.33 -4.59 -4.57
C VAL A 157 4.92 -5.55 -5.62
N LYS A 158 5.85 -5.08 -6.45
CA LYS A 158 6.57 -5.91 -7.42
C LYS A 158 8.00 -5.40 -7.58
N LEU A 159 8.95 -6.32 -7.43
CA LEU A 159 10.39 -6.02 -7.46
C LEU A 159 10.92 -5.65 -8.86
N GLY A 160 10.12 -5.76 -9.92
CA GLY A 160 10.56 -5.55 -11.31
C GLY A 160 11.55 -6.61 -11.82
N VAL A 161 11.92 -7.59 -10.98
CA VAL A 161 12.83 -8.69 -11.30
C VAL A 161 12.02 -9.95 -11.64
N SER A 162 12.52 -10.76 -12.56
CA SER A 162 11.94 -12.08 -12.83
C SER A 162 12.04 -12.96 -11.57
N ILE A 163 10.92 -13.56 -11.19
CA ILE A 163 10.84 -14.53 -10.07
C ILE A 163 11.34 -15.91 -10.51
N THR A 164 11.58 -16.12 -11.81
CA THR A 164 12.16 -17.37 -12.31
C THR A 164 13.59 -17.52 -11.80
N ALA A 165 13.88 -18.66 -11.19
CA ALA A 165 15.22 -19.00 -10.75
C ALA A 165 16.17 -18.97 -11.95
N LYS A 166 17.25 -18.20 -11.83
CA LYS A 166 18.33 -18.10 -12.81
C LYS A 166 19.64 -18.45 -12.13
N SER A 167 20.56 -19.06 -12.87
CA SER A 167 21.93 -19.24 -12.39
C SER A 167 22.63 -17.89 -12.22
N ILE A 168 23.61 -17.82 -11.31
CA ILE A 168 24.43 -16.62 -11.14
C ILE A 168 25.08 -16.22 -12.47
N ALA A 169 25.54 -17.20 -13.25
CA ALA A 169 26.08 -16.99 -14.60
C ALA A 169 25.10 -16.24 -15.52
N ALA A 170 23.86 -16.74 -15.63
CA ALA A 170 22.85 -16.15 -16.51
C ALA A 170 22.52 -14.71 -16.12
N VAL A 171 22.36 -14.43 -14.82
CA VAL A 171 22.09 -13.06 -14.32
C VAL A 171 23.27 -12.14 -14.61
N CYS A 172 24.50 -12.61 -14.39
CA CYS A 172 25.71 -11.83 -14.64
C CYS A 172 25.89 -11.50 -16.13
N ASP A 173 25.56 -12.42 -17.03
CA ASP A 173 25.66 -12.22 -18.47
C ASP A 173 24.57 -11.28 -19.00
N GLU A 174 23.33 -11.46 -18.55
CA GLU A 174 22.18 -10.61 -18.89
C GLU A 174 22.39 -9.16 -18.46
N LEU A 175 22.83 -8.94 -17.22
CA LEU A 175 23.12 -7.61 -16.67
C LEU A 175 24.50 -7.08 -17.09
N LYS A 176 25.29 -7.86 -17.84
CA LYS A 176 26.65 -7.52 -18.29
C LYS A 176 27.56 -7.05 -17.15
N LEU A 177 27.48 -7.72 -16.00
CA LEU A 177 28.21 -7.34 -14.80
C LEU A 177 29.72 -7.53 -15.00
N ARG A 178 30.50 -6.53 -14.58
CA ARG A 178 31.95 -6.63 -14.48
C ARG A 178 32.32 -7.32 -13.19
N LEU A 179 32.73 -8.58 -13.28
CA LEU A 179 33.09 -9.40 -12.12
C LEU A 179 34.60 -9.40 -11.92
N HIS A 180 35.04 -9.06 -10.71
CA HIS A 180 36.42 -9.28 -10.28
C HIS A 180 36.72 -10.78 -10.12
N PHE A 181 35.78 -11.54 -9.55
CA PHE A 181 35.92 -12.98 -9.31
C PHE A 181 34.98 -13.78 -10.21
N LYS A 182 35.45 -14.20 -11.39
CA LYS A 182 34.63 -14.89 -12.41
C LYS A 182 34.12 -16.27 -11.96
N ASN A 183 34.78 -16.90 -11.00
CA ASN A 183 34.40 -18.23 -10.51
C ASN A 183 33.03 -18.26 -9.83
N ILE A 184 32.48 -17.10 -9.41
CA ILE A 184 31.13 -16.99 -8.86
C ILE A 184 30.05 -17.51 -9.83
N LYS A 185 30.32 -17.46 -11.15
CA LYS A 185 29.41 -17.98 -12.18
C LYS A 185 29.18 -19.49 -12.11
N ASN A 186 30.12 -20.22 -11.51
CA ASN A 186 30.07 -21.69 -11.43
C ASN A 186 29.44 -22.18 -10.11
N VAL A 187 29.04 -21.26 -9.22
CA VAL A 187 28.49 -21.63 -7.92
C VAL A 187 27.01 -21.97 -8.08
N THR A 188 26.65 -23.17 -7.64
CA THR A 188 25.27 -23.70 -7.70
C THR A 188 24.56 -23.68 -6.34
N ALA A 189 25.31 -23.58 -5.25
CA ALA A 189 24.80 -23.42 -3.89
C ALA A 189 25.73 -22.47 -3.12
N THR A 190 25.15 -21.41 -2.53
CA THR A 190 25.91 -20.35 -1.84
C THR A 190 25.26 -20.03 -0.50
N LEU A 191 26.08 -19.82 0.53
CA LEU A 191 25.66 -19.13 1.74
C LEU A 191 25.75 -17.62 1.50
N ILE A 192 24.61 -16.94 1.52
CA ILE A 192 24.53 -15.50 1.24
C ILE A 192 24.54 -14.73 2.56
N LEU A 193 25.51 -13.83 2.72
CA LEU A 193 25.51 -12.82 3.77
C LEU A 193 24.99 -11.50 3.18
N VAL A 194 23.88 -11.00 3.71
CA VAL A 194 23.39 -9.64 3.41
C VAL A 194 23.85 -8.71 4.52
N ALA A 195 24.97 -8.02 4.30
CA ALA A 195 25.46 -7.03 5.26
C ALA A 195 24.61 -5.75 5.21
N GLY A 196 24.27 -5.19 6.38
CA GLY A 196 23.47 -3.96 6.46
C GLY A 196 21.96 -4.15 6.25
N CYS A 197 21.41 -5.34 6.55
CA CYS A 197 19.98 -5.65 6.40
C CYS A 197 19.04 -4.97 7.42
N GLY A 198 19.53 -4.01 8.21
CA GLY A 198 18.75 -3.36 9.26
C GLY A 198 18.20 -4.38 10.28
N ARG A 199 16.91 -4.27 10.65
CA ARG A 199 16.23 -5.17 11.60
C ARG A 199 15.98 -6.60 11.08
N GLY A 200 16.57 -6.98 9.95
CA GLY A 200 16.86 -8.38 9.61
C GLY A 200 15.65 -9.32 9.57
N SER A 201 15.12 -9.56 8.37
CA SER A 201 14.44 -10.82 8.09
C SER A 201 14.57 -11.18 6.60
N THR A 202 15.79 -11.49 6.18
CA THR A 202 16.02 -12.46 5.10
C THR A 202 16.53 -13.73 5.76
N ARG A 203 15.60 -14.63 6.09
CA ARG A 203 15.92 -16.07 6.24
C ARG A 203 16.05 -16.69 4.86
#